data_AF-A0A2H0V245-F1
#
_entry.id   AF-A0A2H0V245-F1
#
_cell.length_a   1.000
_cell.length_b   1.000
_cell.length_c   1.000
_cell.angle_alpha   90.00
_cell.angle_beta   90.00
_cell.angle_gamma   90.00
#
_symmetry.space_group_name_H-M   'P 1'
#
loop_
_entity.id
_entity.type
_entity.pdbx_description
1 polymer ?
#
loop_
_entity_poly.entity_id
_entity_poly.type
_entity_poly.pdbx_seq_one_letter_code
_entity_poly.pdbx_strand_id
1 'polypeptide(L)'
;MPNNYPAVSLTNAKAYGAQEVIIDTPKHGVELGELNESEILAVLTMYQRRTAALSKIKGLDYVLIFKNNGARAGASIAHAHSQVFATNIIPPDVQEEITAAVNYHAKHRRNAYADIIAKEIKGPRRIYTDKLTAAFCPYASRFHYEAWIFPRRLVDNVTELTATELKSLA
;
A
#
# COMPACT_ATOMS: atom_id res chain seq x y z
N MET A 1 11.25 -12.56 0.11
CA MET A 1 12.12 -13.42 0.94
C MET A 1 11.90 -13.09 2.41
N PRO A 2 12.12 -14.01 3.36
CA PRO A 2 12.05 -13.68 4.79
C PRO A 2 13.04 -12.57 5.15
N ASN A 3 12.68 -11.71 6.10
CA ASN A 3 13.63 -10.75 6.67
C ASN A 3 14.60 -11.50 7.60
N ASN A 4 15.91 -11.20 7.51
CA ASN A 4 16.94 -11.83 8.34
C ASN A 4 16.86 -11.43 9.83
N TYR A 5 16.28 -10.26 10.12
CA TYR A 5 16.12 -9.72 11.47
C TYR A 5 14.66 -9.32 11.70
N PRO A 6 13.73 -10.29 11.76
CA PRO A 6 12.31 -9.99 11.79
C PRO A 6 11.87 -9.55 13.20
N ALA A 7 11.02 -8.52 13.28
CA ALA A 7 10.43 -8.09 14.54
C ALA A 7 9.29 -9.03 15.01
N VAL A 8 8.72 -9.81 14.10
CA VAL A 8 7.63 -10.78 14.35
C VAL A 8 7.95 -12.12 13.69
N SER A 9 7.47 -13.22 14.27
CA SER A 9 7.65 -14.56 13.68
C SER A 9 6.47 -15.48 13.98
N LEU A 10 6.20 -16.43 13.09
CA LEU A 10 5.10 -17.39 13.24
C LEU A 10 5.30 -18.38 14.40
N THR A 11 6.51 -18.43 14.97
CA THR A 11 6.85 -19.29 16.12
C THR A 11 6.85 -18.53 17.45
N ASN A 12 6.69 -17.21 17.44
CA ASN A 12 6.66 -16.39 18.65
C ASN A 12 5.25 -15.95 18.98
N ALA A 13 4.64 -16.54 20.03
CA ALA A 13 3.28 -16.22 20.44
C ALA A 13 3.10 -14.76 20.92
N LYS A 14 4.15 -14.09 21.43
CA LYS A 14 4.08 -12.69 21.90
C LYS A 14 4.23 -11.69 20.77
N ALA A 15 4.89 -12.07 19.68
CA ALA A 15 5.16 -11.25 18.51
C ALA A 15 4.85 -12.08 17.25
N TYR A 16 3.59 -12.53 17.16
CA TYR A 16 3.15 -13.43 16.09
C TYR A 16 2.93 -12.64 14.80
N GLY A 17 3.59 -13.08 13.73
CA GLY A 17 3.53 -12.38 12.45
C GLY A 17 4.55 -12.91 11.44
N ALA A 18 4.58 -12.27 10.28
CA ALA A 18 5.55 -12.53 9.23
C ALA A 18 6.12 -11.23 8.71
N GLN A 19 7.45 -11.16 8.56
CA GLN A 19 8.14 -10.03 7.96
C GLN A 19 8.96 -10.50 6.76
N GLU A 20 8.73 -9.85 5.63
CA GLU A 20 9.36 -10.18 4.36
C GLU A 20 9.95 -8.95 3.70
N VAL A 21 10.95 -9.20 2.86
CA VAL A 21 11.54 -8.22 1.96
C VAL A 21 11.19 -8.63 0.52
N ILE A 22 10.71 -7.67 -0.25
CA ILE A 22 10.54 -7.76 -1.70
C ILE A 22 11.67 -6.94 -2.31
N ILE A 23 12.48 -7.60 -3.13
CA ILE A 23 13.52 -6.92 -3.92
C ILE A 23 12.85 -6.41 -5.20
N ASP A 24 12.86 -5.09 -5.40
CA ASP A 24 12.06 -4.46 -6.45
C ASP A 24 12.71 -4.66 -7.84
N THR A 25 14.04 -4.76 -7.88
CA THR A 25 14.83 -4.91 -9.11
C THR A 25 16.14 -5.64 -8.84
N PRO A 26 16.69 -6.44 -9.77
CA PRO A 26 18.03 -7.00 -9.63
C PRO A 26 19.13 -5.95 -9.78
N LYS A 27 18.81 -4.75 -10.31
CA LYS A 27 19.80 -3.70 -10.62
C LYS A 27 20.11 -2.90 -9.36
N HIS A 28 21.39 -2.88 -8.94
CA HIS A 28 21.81 -2.04 -7.83
C HIS A 28 21.88 -0.57 -8.24
N GLY A 29 21.56 0.34 -7.32
CA GLY A 29 21.61 1.79 -7.53
C GLY A 29 20.46 2.36 -8.35
N VAL A 30 19.47 1.54 -8.75
CA VAL A 30 18.25 1.98 -9.42
C VAL A 30 17.14 2.13 -8.38
N GLU A 31 16.47 3.27 -8.36
CA GLU A 31 15.33 3.53 -7.49
C GLU A 31 14.00 3.15 -8.14
N LEU A 32 12.94 3.05 -7.34
CA LEU A 32 11.59 2.69 -7.83
C LEU A 32 11.13 3.65 -8.94
N GLY A 33 11.39 4.96 -8.80
CA GLY A 33 11.00 5.97 -9.80
C GLY A 33 11.75 5.89 -11.13
N GLU A 34 12.79 5.06 -11.22
CA GLU A 34 13.58 4.84 -12.44
C GLU A 34 13.23 3.53 -13.15
N LEU A 35 12.37 2.70 -12.54
CA LEU A 35 11.89 1.47 -13.14
C LEU A 35 10.91 1.77 -14.28
N ASN A 36 10.94 0.93 -15.31
CA ASN A 36 9.93 1.04 -16.37
C ASN A 36 8.59 0.42 -15.95
N GLU A 37 7.52 0.71 -16.70
CA GLU A 37 6.15 0.25 -16.43
C GLU A 37 6.07 -1.27 -16.16
N SER A 38 6.80 -2.09 -16.93
CA SER A 38 6.76 -3.55 -16.74
C SER A 38 7.44 -4.02 -15.45
N GLU A 39 8.48 -3.30 -15.02
CA GLU A 39 9.16 -3.55 -13.75
C GLU A 39 8.27 -3.12 -12.57
N ILE A 40 7.62 -1.96 -12.64
CA ILE A 40 6.64 -1.53 -11.62
C ILE A 40 5.46 -2.50 -11.53
N LEU A 41 4.91 -2.91 -12.68
CA LEU A 41 3.84 -3.90 -12.72
C LEU A 41 4.26 -5.22 -12.05
N ALA A 42 5.51 -5.66 -12.23
CA ALA A 42 6.04 -6.85 -11.57
C ALA A 42 6.10 -6.66 -10.04
N VAL A 43 6.50 -5.48 -9.56
CA VAL A 43 6.51 -5.14 -8.13
C VAL A 43 5.09 -5.16 -7.55
N LEU A 44 4.13 -4.47 -8.18
CA LEU A 44 2.73 -4.46 -7.73
C LEU A 44 2.08 -5.86 -7.78
N THR A 45 2.42 -6.64 -8.79
CA THR A 45 2.00 -8.06 -8.88
C THR A 45 2.59 -8.87 -7.73
N MET A 46 3.84 -8.61 -7.33
CA MET A 46 4.45 -9.27 -6.17
C MET A 46 3.73 -8.88 -4.87
N TYR A 47 3.36 -7.60 -4.70
CA TYR A 47 2.54 -7.17 -3.56
C TYR A 47 1.24 -7.96 -3.48
N GLN A 48 0.51 -8.04 -4.59
CA GLN A 48 -0.73 -8.82 -4.66
C GLN A 48 -0.52 -10.28 -4.26
N ARG A 49 0.52 -10.93 -4.79
CA ARG A 49 0.86 -12.33 -4.50
C ARG A 49 1.23 -12.55 -3.04
N ARG A 50 2.03 -11.65 -2.45
CA ARG A 50 2.46 -11.77 -1.05
C ARG A 50 1.30 -11.54 -0.10
N THR A 51 0.45 -10.53 -0.34
CA THR A 51 -0.77 -10.34 0.45
C THR A 51 -1.66 -11.58 0.38
N ALA A 52 -1.94 -12.10 -0.81
CA ALA A 52 -2.77 -13.31 -0.96
C ALA A 52 -2.20 -14.55 -0.24
N ALA A 53 -0.88 -14.70 -0.19
CA ALA A 53 -0.23 -15.79 0.53
C ALA A 53 -0.32 -15.61 2.05
N LEU A 54 -0.05 -14.40 2.53
CA LEU A 54 -0.04 -14.07 3.96
C LEU A 54 -1.46 -14.09 4.56
N SER A 55 -2.47 -13.66 3.81
CA SER A 55 -3.88 -13.71 4.23
C SER A 55 -4.42 -15.13 4.45
N LYS A 56 -3.73 -16.17 3.97
CA LYS A 56 -4.10 -17.57 4.24
C LYS A 56 -3.55 -18.09 5.57
N ILE A 57 -2.65 -17.36 6.21
CA ILE A 57 -2.06 -17.73 7.49
C ILE A 57 -3.03 -17.35 8.60
N LYS A 58 -3.47 -18.34 9.39
CA LYS A 58 -4.40 -18.12 10.49
C LYS A 58 -3.79 -17.18 11.54
N GLY A 59 -4.60 -16.25 12.02
CA GLY A 59 -4.24 -15.31 13.07
C GLY A 59 -3.40 -14.13 12.57
N LEU A 60 -3.33 -13.89 11.27
CA LEU A 60 -2.85 -12.61 10.73
C LEU A 60 -4.06 -11.81 10.28
N ASP A 61 -4.23 -10.62 10.85
CA ASP A 61 -5.39 -9.74 10.65
C ASP A 61 -5.07 -8.52 9.79
N TYR A 62 -3.79 -8.15 9.68
CA TYR A 62 -3.36 -6.99 8.93
C TYR A 62 -2.06 -7.27 8.16
N VAL A 63 -2.02 -6.89 6.87
CA VAL A 63 -0.83 -6.95 6.01
C VAL A 63 -0.48 -5.54 5.56
N LEU A 64 0.66 -5.03 6.02
CA LEU A 64 1.23 -3.76 5.61
C LEU A 64 2.31 -3.99 4.56
N ILE A 65 2.21 -3.27 3.44
CA ILE A 65 3.30 -3.16 2.47
C ILE A 65 3.79 -1.73 2.50
N PHE A 66 5.09 -1.53 2.70
CA PHE A 66 5.69 -0.19 2.76
C PHE A 66 7.10 -0.17 2.17
N LYS A 67 7.52 1.02 1.75
CA LYS A 67 8.85 1.27 1.21
C LYS A 67 9.44 2.51 1.87
N ASN A 68 10.65 2.38 2.38
CA ASN A 68 11.47 3.52 2.81
C ASN A 68 12.52 3.76 1.73
N ASN A 69 12.55 4.97 1.15
CA ASN A 69 13.53 5.34 0.12
C ASN A 69 14.47 6.43 0.63
N GLY A 70 15.77 6.17 0.60
CA GLY A 70 16.81 7.09 1.06
C GLY A 70 17.11 7.02 2.57
N ALA A 71 18.35 7.37 2.93
CA ALA A 71 18.85 7.27 4.31
C ALA A 71 18.04 8.08 5.32
N ARG A 72 17.53 9.26 4.92
CA ARG A 72 16.69 10.12 5.78
C ARG A 72 15.32 9.51 6.08
N ALA A 73 14.86 8.57 5.26
CA ALA A 73 13.63 7.81 5.49
C ALA A 73 13.86 6.53 6.32
N GLY A 74 15.08 6.33 6.85
CA GLY A 74 15.43 5.15 7.64
C GLY A 74 15.77 3.90 6.81
N ALA A 75 16.05 4.06 5.51
CA ALA A 75 16.56 2.97 4.70
C ALA A 75 18.01 2.66 5.10
N SER A 76 18.25 1.48 5.69
CA SER A 76 19.58 1.00 6.04
C SER A 76 20.31 0.33 4.86
N ILE A 77 19.56 -0.07 3.83
CA ILE A 77 20.07 -0.74 2.63
C ILE A 77 19.71 0.12 1.41
N ALA A 78 20.71 0.45 0.60
CA ALA A 78 20.55 1.31 -0.58
C ALA A 78 19.84 0.62 -1.75
N HIS A 79 19.92 -0.71 -1.84
CA HIS A 79 19.27 -1.46 -2.92
C HIS A 79 17.75 -1.33 -2.84
N ALA A 80 17.07 -1.10 -3.97
CA ALA A 80 15.63 -0.90 -4.00
C ALA A 80 14.88 -2.14 -3.53
N HIS A 81 14.23 -2.00 -2.38
CA HIS A 81 13.39 -3.02 -1.79
C HIS A 81 12.19 -2.40 -1.11
N SER A 82 11.19 -3.24 -0.90
CA SER A 82 9.98 -2.95 -0.17
C SER A 82 9.81 -4.00 0.92
N GLN A 83 9.07 -3.67 1.97
CA GLN A 83 8.86 -4.55 3.11
C GLN A 83 7.40 -4.94 3.22
N VAL A 84 7.16 -6.18 3.62
CA VAL A 84 5.82 -6.69 3.94
C VAL A 84 5.83 -7.09 5.41
N PHE A 85 4.85 -6.61 6.16
CA PHE A 85 4.71 -6.84 7.58
C PHE A 85 3.28 -7.30 7.87
N ALA A 86 3.12 -8.57 8.21
CA ALA A 86 1.83 -9.17 8.52
C ALA A 86 1.74 -9.51 10.00
N THR A 87 0.65 -9.10 10.66
CA THR A 87 0.48 -9.22 12.12
C THR A 87 -0.95 -9.55 12.50
N ASN A 88 -1.14 -9.95 13.75
CA ASN A 88 -2.44 -10.10 14.41
C ASN A 88 -2.94 -8.79 15.07
N ILE A 89 -2.33 -7.65 14.76
CA ILE A 89 -2.66 -6.35 15.36
C ILE A 89 -2.97 -5.36 14.26
N ILE A 90 -4.16 -4.77 14.31
CA ILE A 90 -4.52 -3.64 13.45
C ILE A 90 -3.92 -2.37 14.07
N PRO A 91 -3.10 -1.59 13.34
CA PRO A 91 -2.52 -0.36 13.86
C PRO A 91 -3.60 0.65 14.31
N PRO A 92 -3.39 1.44 15.38
CA PRO A 92 -4.36 2.41 15.85
C PRO A 92 -4.85 3.40 14.78
N ASP A 93 -3.93 3.99 14.00
CA ASP A 93 -4.28 4.91 12.91
C ASP A 93 -5.22 4.25 11.88
N VAL A 94 -4.99 2.98 11.53
CA VAL A 94 -5.85 2.22 10.62
C VAL A 94 -7.22 1.95 11.25
N GLN A 95 -7.24 1.64 12.55
CA GLN A 95 -8.49 1.44 13.28
C GLN A 95 -9.33 2.73 13.32
N GLU A 96 -8.69 3.88 13.50
CA GLU A 96 -9.35 5.20 13.44
C GLU A 96 -9.93 5.48 12.04
N GLU A 97 -9.18 5.19 10.98
CA GLU A 97 -9.65 5.33 9.59
C GLU A 97 -10.87 4.44 9.31
N ILE A 98 -10.85 3.19 9.76
CA ILE A 98 -11.99 2.26 9.64
C ILE A 98 -13.22 2.83 10.37
N THR A 99 -13.06 3.27 11.62
CA THR A 99 -14.15 3.84 12.40
C THR A 99 -14.71 5.11 11.74
N ALA A 100 -13.86 5.98 11.23
CA ALA A 100 -14.27 7.18 10.51
C ALA A 100 -15.05 6.85 9.22
N ALA A 101 -14.59 5.87 8.45
CA ALA A 101 -15.26 5.41 7.24
C ALA A 101 -16.65 4.81 7.54
N VAL A 102 -16.77 3.99 8.60
CA VAL A 102 -18.04 3.43 9.06
C VAL A 102 -19.01 4.53 9.48
N ASN A 103 -18.55 5.50 10.28
CA ASN A 103 -19.37 6.64 10.72
C ASN A 103 -19.83 7.51 9.54
N TYR A 104 -18.94 7.75 8.57
CA TYR A 104 -19.29 8.48 7.35
C TYR A 104 -20.37 7.75 6.56
N HIS A 105 -20.21 6.43 6.36
CA HIS A 105 -21.19 5.63 5.65
C HIS A 105 -22.54 5.59 6.38
N ALA A 106 -22.56 5.46 7.70
CA ALA A 106 -23.79 5.49 8.49
C ALA A 106 -24.56 6.81 8.31
N LYS A 107 -23.86 7.93 8.24
CA LYS A 107 -24.44 9.28 8.08
C LYS A 107 -24.85 9.61 6.65
N HIS A 108 -24.04 9.23 5.67
CA HIS A 108 -24.17 9.68 4.28
C HIS A 108 -24.65 8.60 3.31
N ARG A 109 -24.69 7.32 3.73
CA ARG A 109 -25.02 6.15 2.90
C ARG A 109 -24.15 6.03 1.64
N ARG A 110 -22.93 6.55 1.71
CA ARG A 110 -21.92 6.56 0.62
C ARG A 110 -20.55 6.23 1.19
N ASN A 111 -19.64 5.78 0.33
CA ASN A 111 -18.25 5.51 0.70
C ASN A 111 -17.46 6.83 0.76
N ALA A 112 -16.77 7.08 1.88
CA ALA A 112 -16.00 8.30 2.11
C ALA A 112 -14.90 8.50 1.05
N TYR A 113 -14.15 7.45 0.72
CA TYR A 113 -13.09 7.50 -0.29
C TYR A 113 -13.64 7.76 -1.69
N ALA A 114 -14.82 7.22 -2.03
CA ALA A 114 -15.45 7.52 -3.32
C ALA A 114 -15.74 9.02 -3.47
N ASP A 115 -16.26 9.64 -2.41
CA ASP A 115 -16.58 11.06 -2.38
C ASP A 115 -15.31 11.93 -2.39
N ILE A 116 -14.27 11.52 -1.64
CA ILE A 116 -12.94 12.19 -1.65
C ILE A 116 -12.38 12.16 -3.07
N ILE A 117 -12.24 10.97 -3.67
CA ILE A 117 -11.68 10.82 -5.01
C ILE A 117 -12.48 11.66 -6.01
N ALA A 118 -13.81 11.57 -6.00
CA ALA A 118 -14.68 12.31 -6.93
C ALA A 118 -14.51 13.83 -6.83
N LYS A 119 -14.25 14.35 -5.63
CA LYS A 119 -13.98 15.77 -5.38
C LYS A 119 -12.58 16.16 -5.83
N GLU A 120 -11.56 15.38 -5.45
CA GLU A 120 -10.16 15.73 -5.68
C GLU A 120 -9.76 15.66 -7.16
N ILE A 121 -10.26 14.68 -7.93
CA ILE A 121 -9.95 14.57 -9.37
C ILE A 121 -10.51 15.70 -10.23
N LYS A 122 -11.50 16.45 -9.71
CA LYS A 122 -12.07 17.63 -10.40
C LYS A 122 -11.44 18.93 -9.91
N GLY A 123 -10.65 18.87 -8.84
CA GLY A 123 -10.05 20.02 -8.18
C GLY A 123 -8.63 20.33 -8.66
N PRO A 124 -8.05 21.42 -8.15
CA PRO A 124 -6.68 21.83 -8.49
C PRO A 124 -5.60 20.93 -7.86
N ARG A 125 -5.96 20.03 -6.93
CA ARG A 125 -5.03 19.09 -6.28
C ARG A 125 -4.86 17.77 -7.02
N ARG A 126 -5.51 17.61 -8.18
CA ARG A 126 -5.31 16.45 -9.05
C ARG A 126 -3.87 16.43 -9.58
N ILE A 127 -3.19 15.29 -9.41
CA ILE A 127 -1.89 15.00 -10.02
C ILE A 127 -2.12 14.29 -11.36
N TYR A 128 -2.85 13.19 -11.34
CA TYR A 128 -3.12 12.35 -12.51
C TYR A 128 -4.50 11.69 -12.41
N THR A 129 -5.15 11.42 -13.54
CA THR A 129 -6.35 10.57 -13.56
C THR A 129 -6.55 9.97 -14.94
N ASP A 130 -6.96 8.72 -14.98
CA ASP A 130 -7.50 8.06 -16.17
C ASP A 130 -8.82 7.32 -15.81
N LYS A 131 -9.21 6.32 -16.62
CA LYS A 131 -10.43 5.53 -16.38
C LYS A 131 -10.31 4.58 -15.19
N LEU A 132 -9.10 4.16 -14.82
CA LEU A 132 -8.82 3.08 -13.87
C LEU A 132 -8.06 3.54 -12.62
N THR A 133 -7.33 4.67 -12.68
CA THR A 133 -6.47 5.19 -11.62
C THR A 133 -6.69 6.69 -11.41
N ALA A 134 -6.57 7.13 -10.16
CA ALA A 134 -6.55 8.52 -9.77
C ALA A 134 -5.38 8.77 -8.80
N ALA A 135 -4.65 9.87 -9.02
CA ALA A 135 -3.64 10.38 -8.11
C ALA A 135 -3.89 11.85 -7.80
N PHE A 136 -3.84 12.22 -6.52
CA PHE A 136 -4.11 13.58 -6.06
C PHE A 136 -3.44 13.87 -4.72
N CYS A 137 -3.23 15.15 -4.41
CA CYS A 137 -2.88 15.57 -3.07
C CYS A 137 -4.14 15.67 -2.21
N PRO A 138 -4.24 14.96 -1.07
CA PRO A 138 -5.44 15.04 -0.23
C PRO A 138 -5.60 16.46 0.33
N TYR A 139 -6.84 16.95 0.41
CA TYR A 139 -7.13 18.26 1.01
C TYR A 139 -6.54 18.41 2.42
N ALA A 140 -6.59 17.34 3.22
CA ALA A 140 -6.05 17.28 4.57
C ALA A 140 -4.71 16.51 4.59
N SER A 141 -3.74 16.94 3.77
CA SER A 141 -2.40 16.36 3.76
C SER A 141 -1.72 16.49 5.12
N ARG A 142 -1.15 15.39 5.62
CA ARG A 142 -0.31 15.32 6.83
C ARG A 142 1.15 15.70 6.53
N PHE A 143 1.59 15.49 5.29
CA PHE A 143 2.98 15.73 4.87
C PHE A 143 3.07 16.68 3.68
N HIS A 144 4.20 17.37 3.55
CA HIS A 144 4.52 18.11 2.33
C HIS A 144 4.68 17.14 1.16
N TYR A 145 4.11 17.49 0.00
CA TYR A 145 4.12 16.65 -1.21
C TYR A 145 3.46 15.28 -1.05
N GLU A 146 2.52 15.15 -0.11
CA GLU A 146 1.72 13.93 0.02
C GLU A 146 0.85 13.69 -1.22
N ALA A 147 0.90 12.47 -1.75
CA ALA A 147 0.11 12.03 -2.87
C ALA A 147 -0.59 10.71 -2.51
N TRP A 148 -1.88 10.63 -2.82
CA TRP A 148 -2.67 9.42 -2.70
C TRP A 148 -2.93 8.87 -4.10
N ILE A 149 -2.73 7.56 -4.27
CA ILE A 149 -2.97 6.83 -5.52
C ILE A 149 -4.04 5.79 -5.24
N PHE A 150 -5.14 5.85 -5.99
CA PHE A 150 -6.30 4.97 -5.82
C PHE A 150 -6.73 4.34 -7.15
N PRO A 151 -7.16 3.07 -7.14
CA PRO A 151 -7.97 2.55 -8.24
C PRO A 151 -9.32 3.29 -8.27
N ARG A 152 -9.85 3.51 -9.47
CA ARG A 152 -11.16 4.16 -9.70
C ARG A 152 -12.31 3.27 -9.24
N ARG A 153 -12.16 1.96 -9.40
CA ARG A 153 -13.02 0.98 -8.74
C ARG A 153 -12.48 0.76 -7.34
N LEU A 154 -13.30 1.11 -6.35
CA LEU A 154 -12.92 0.90 -4.95
C LEU A 154 -12.96 -0.58 -4.63
N VAL A 155 -11.80 -1.09 -4.24
CA VAL A 155 -11.60 -2.42 -3.64
C VAL A 155 -11.04 -2.22 -2.24
N ASP A 156 -11.34 -3.16 -1.35
CA ASP A 156 -10.84 -3.16 0.03
C ASP A 156 -9.46 -3.81 0.16
N ASN A 157 -9.05 -4.61 -0.83
CA ASN A 157 -7.80 -5.35 -0.81
C ASN A 157 -7.07 -5.33 -2.17
N VAL A 158 -5.74 -5.23 -2.13
CA VAL A 158 -4.85 -5.33 -3.31
C VAL A 158 -5.05 -6.65 -4.06
N THR A 159 -5.48 -7.72 -3.39
CA THR A 159 -5.80 -9.03 -3.99
C THR A 159 -6.96 -8.99 -4.98
N GLU A 160 -7.79 -7.95 -4.94
CA GLU A 160 -8.95 -7.80 -5.82
C GLU A 160 -8.68 -6.92 -7.05
N LEU A 161 -7.49 -6.34 -7.16
CA LEU A 161 -7.09 -5.58 -8.34
C LEU A 161 -6.98 -6.48 -9.56
N THR A 162 -7.61 -6.07 -10.66
CA THR A 162 -7.50 -6.75 -11.95
C THR A 162 -6.15 -6.45 -12.61
N ALA A 163 -5.75 -7.29 -13.57
CA ALA A 163 -4.52 -7.06 -14.33
C ALA A 163 -4.49 -5.71 -15.05
N THR A 164 -5.65 -5.23 -15.52
CA THR A 164 -5.76 -3.91 -16.18
C THR A 164 -5.64 -2.75 -15.19
N GLU A 165 -6.15 -2.90 -13.97
CA GLU A 165 -5.98 -1.90 -12.90
C GLU A 165 -4.54 -1.88 -12.39
N LEU A 166 -3.92 -3.04 -12.18
CA LEU A 166 -2.49 -3.12 -11.80
C LEU A 166 -1.59 -2.46 -12.85
N LYS A 167 -1.88 -2.66 -14.15
CA LYS A 167 -1.15 -2.02 -15.22
C LYS A 167 -1.35 -0.50 -15.26
N SER A 168 -2.54 -0.01 -14.94
CA SER A 168 -2.81 1.44 -14.88
C SER A 168 -2.21 2.10 -13.62
N LEU A 169 -2.00 1.34 -12.55
CA LEU A 169 -1.28 1.80 -11.35
C LEU A 169 0.24 1.82 -11.52
N ALA A 170 0.76 1.08 -12.50
CA ALA A 170 2.18 1.00 -12.82
C ALA A 170 2.63 2.17 -13.71
#